data_AF-A0A2H0ULZ4-F1
#
_entry.id   AF-A0A2H0ULZ4-F1
#
_cell.length_a   1.000
_cell.length_b   1.000
_cell.length_c   1.000
_cell.angle_alpha   90.00
_cell.angle_beta   90.00
_cell.angle_gamma   90.00
#
_symmetry.space_group_name_H-M   'P 1'
#
loop_
_entity.id
_entity.type
_entity.pdbx_description
1 polymer ?
#
loop_
_entity_poly.entity_id
_entity_poly.type
_entity_poly.pdbx_seq_one_letter_code
_entity_poly.pdbx_strand_id
1 'polypeptide(L)'
;MSTKIKIGYLPILDHVTLGVAAHNDRELFERLNIEPQRYENSDALGSAFASGEVAGIFSLFPFALKLFREGVDSRVLLLGHREGQSLVVREEIKTAADLKGKTIFIPHKYSTHYILLEKILQQAGLRMTDIQLDIGYEKITDVPKKFASGEVDGVIIAEPMATEIIRNGGGHTLTLSRDMQKHHVDCIFVARQDFLEQSGEVAAALVDSLVRAGGFINSYPRQASEIAEEFLGWPKDLLLESLAHDKGHILFWDLLPRLEDFEELQRIAVEELGLWKEEIDLSRWIAPELAQAAYRDWVIDLRKNTKDRGRSRTVPGSFSDAVVLFHDALGANVRITGLKLILPGSAYPPGVLRNPYEEGALGDFKTGGAVFELAGEEAKAVQVFSDTATSEPEFVLLRLNQEQLGRCLTALGFGQLGTATSVQTELALVLAKETIVTWVEGESVWLRLSLRTFRFLGLLLGSS
;
A
#
# COMPACT_ATOMS: atom_id res chain seq x y z
N MET A 1 8.64 -37.47 12.15
CA MET A 1 7.83 -36.47 11.42
C MET A 1 8.36 -35.11 11.82
N SER A 2 8.65 -34.23 10.87
CA SER A 2 9.10 -32.86 11.17
C SER A 2 8.00 -32.13 11.97
N THR A 3 8.37 -31.34 12.98
CA THR A 3 7.42 -30.53 13.77
C THR A 3 6.82 -29.45 12.87
N LYS A 4 5.50 -29.24 12.95
CA LYS A 4 4.77 -28.23 12.17
C LYS A 4 5.16 -26.82 12.63
N ILE A 5 5.45 -25.93 11.68
CA ILE A 5 5.73 -24.51 11.91
C ILE A 5 4.41 -23.77 11.77
N LYS A 6 3.79 -23.45 12.91
CA LYS A 6 2.49 -22.78 12.92
C LYS A 6 2.63 -21.26 12.83
N ILE A 7 1.82 -20.62 12.00
CA ILE A 7 1.75 -19.15 11.88
C ILE A 7 0.35 -18.69 12.27
N GLY A 8 0.24 -17.92 13.36
CA GLY A 8 -1.03 -17.48 13.91
C GLY A 8 -1.66 -16.30 13.16
N TYR A 9 -2.98 -16.32 13.00
CA TYR A 9 -3.74 -15.22 12.39
C TYR A 9 -5.16 -15.10 12.97
N LEU A 10 -5.74 -13.91 12.84
CA LEU A 10 -7.18 -13.61 13.01
C LEU A 10 -7.91 -13.60 11.66
N PRO A 11 -9.20 -13.98 11.60
CA PRO A 11 -10.00 -14.07 10.38
C PRO A 11 -10.46 -12.69 9.84
N ILE A 12 -9.50 -11.84 9.51
CA ILE A 12 -9.67 -10.46 9.01
C ILE A 12 -8.80 -10.23 7.76
N LEU A 13 -9.12 -9.23 6.94
CA LEU A 13 -8.39 -8.97 5.70
C LEU A 13 -6.94 -8.53 5.93
N ASP A 14 -6.65 -7.91 7.06
CA ASP A 14 -5.29 -7.51 7.48
C ASP A 14 -4.28 -8.67 7.44
N HIS A 15 -4.76 -9.91 7.55
CA HIS A 15 -3.95 -11.13 7.59
C HIS A 15 -4.08 -11.99 6.32
N VAL A 16 -4.77 -11.50 5.29
CA VAL A 16 -5.12 -12.28 4.10
C VAL A 16 -3.90 -12.67 3.26
N THR A 17 -2.78 -11.96 3.40
CA THR A 17 -1.49 -12.31 2.75
C THR A 17 -1.05 -13.73 3.12
N LEU A 18 -1.29 -14.20 4.35
CA LEU A 18 -0.99 -15.57 4.77
C LEU A 18 -1.84 -16.60 4.03
N GLY A 19 -3.13 -16.33 3.87
CA GLY A 19 -4.05 -17.22 3.15
C GLY A 19 -3.74 -17.32 1.67
N VAL A 20 -3.47 -16.17 1.04
CA VAL A 20 -3.07 -16.10 -0.37
C VAL A 20 -1.72 -16.77 -0.61
N ALA A 21 -0.75 -16.58 0.29
CA ALA A 21 0.54 -17.28 0.25
C ALA A 21 0.36 -18.80 0.37
N ALA A 22 -0.41 -19.26 1.37
CA ALA A 22 -0.66 -20.68 1.59
C ALA A 22 -1.37 -21.36 0.41
N HIS A 23 -2.27 -20.64 -0.28
CA HIS A 23 -2.95 -21.13 -1.47
C HIS A 23 -2.04 -21.16 -2.69
N ASN A 24 -1.41 -20.02 -3.03
CA ASN A 24 -0.62 -19.88 -4.26
C ASN A 24 0.70 -20.67 -4.22
N ASP A 25 1.31 -20.79 -3.04
CA ASP A 25 2.55 -21.54 -2.83
C ASP A 25 2.33 -22.81 -2.01
N ARG A 26 1.21 -23.51 -2.23
CA ARG A 26 0.84 -24.71 -1.46
C ARG A 26 1.96 -25.75 -1.33
N GLU A 27 2.67 -26.05 -2.42
CA GLU A 27 3.79 -27.00 -2.41
C GLU A 27 4.95 -26.52 -1.51
N LEU A 28 5.20 -25.21 -1.47
CA LEU A 28 6.19 -24.60 -0.58
C LEU A 28 5.78 -24.80 0.88
N PHE A 29 4.52 -24.50 1.22
CA PHE A 29 3.98 -24.65 2.58
C PHE A 29 4.01 -26.11 3.03
N GLU A 30 3.60 -27.05 2.18
CA GLU A 30 3.65 -28.49 2.46
C GLU A 30 5.10 -28.97 2.66
N ARG A 31 6.02 -28.58 1.78
CA ARG A 31 7.44 -28.96 1.85
C ARG A 31 8.15 -28.38 3.08
N LEU A 32 7.83 -27.14 3.45
CA LEU A 32 8.41 -26.44 4.60
C LEU A 32 7.62 -26.69 5.90
N ASN A 33 6.54 -27.47 5.85
CA ASN A 33 5.70 -27.82 6.99
C ASN A 33 5.12 -26.59 7.72
N ILE A 34 4.75 -25.56 6.96
CA ILE A 34 4.14 -24.32 7.45
C ILE A 34 2.62 -24.49 7.50
N GLU A 35 2.01 -24.14 8.62
CA GLU A 35 0.56 -24.25 8.81
C GLU A 35 -0.04 -22.96 9.38
N PRO A 36 -0.95 -22.28 8.66
CA PRO A 36 -1.73 -21.20 9.22
C PRO A 36 -2.63 -21.71 10.37
N GLN A 37 -2.59 -21.03 11.52
CA GLN A 37 -3.37 -21.36 12.71
C GLN A 37 -4.31 -20.20 13.05
N ARG A 38 -5.62 -20.44 12.96
CA ARG A 38 -6.65 -19.45 13.26
C ARG A 38 -6.80 -19.24 14.77
N TYR A 39 -6.96 -17.99 15.17
CA TYR A 39 -7.38 -17.56 16.51
C TYR A 39 -8.56 -16.59 16.40
N GLU A 40 -9.32 -16.47 17.48
CA GLU A 40 -10.58 -15.72 17.48
C GLU A 40 -10.44 -14.29 17.99
N ASN A 41 -9.40 -14.00 18.78
CA ASN A 41 -9.09 -12.68 19.32
C ASN A 41 -7.57 -12.51 19.56
N SER A 42 -7.13 -11.27 19.76
CA SER A 42 -5.72 -10.91 19.92
C SER A 42 -5.06 -11.56 21.15
N ASP A 43 -5.79 -11.72 22.26
CA ASP A 43 -5.24 -12.30 23.49
C ASP A 43 -4.91 -13.79 23.36
N ALA A 44 -5.80 -14.57 22.74
CA ALA A 44 -5.56 -15.98 22.47
C ALA A 44 -4.36 -16.16 21.50
N LEU A 45 -4.32 -15.33 20.46
CA LEU A 45 -3.22 -15.30 19.49
C LEU A 45 -1.88 -14.94 20.16
N GLY A 46 -1.87 -13.89 21.00
CA GLY A 46 -0.70 -13.45 21.73
C GLY A 46 -0.22 -14.47 22.77
N SER A 47 -1.13 -15.15 23.44
CA SER A 47 -0.81 -16.22 24.39
C SER A 47 -0.13 -17.41 23.71
N ALA A 48 -0.62 -17.81 22.53
CA ALA A 48 0.00 -18.86 21.72
C ALA A 48 1.40 -18.45 21.22
N PHE A 49 1.58 -17.19 20.84
CA PHE A 49 2.90 -16.68 20.42
C PHE A 49 3.89 -16.62 21.58
N ALA A 50 3.46 -16.11 22.73
CA ALA A 50 4.27 -16.00 23.93
C ALA A 50 4.73 -17.38 24.44
N SER A 51 3.85 -18.39 24.39
CA SER A 51 4.14 -19.75 24.81
C SER A 51 5.02 -20.56 23.83
N GLY A 52 5.22 -20.06 22.62
CA GLY A 52 5.93 -20.77 21.55
C GLY A 52 5.09 -21.83 20.83
N GLU A 53 3.77 -21.83 21.01
CA GLU A 53 2.85 -22.69 20.24
C GLU A 53 2.89 -22.35 18.74
N VAL A 54 3.04 -21.06 18.41
CA VAL A 54 3.20 -20.55 17.05
C VAL A 54 4.56 -19.86 16.88
N ALA A 55 5.18 -20.06 15.71
CA ALA A 55 6.49 -19.53 15.37
C ALA A 55 6.45 -18.05 14.96
N GLY A 56 5.30 -17.60 14.45
CA GLY A 56 5.05 -16.22 14.07
C GLY A 56 3.57 -15.90 14.10
N ILE A 57 3.23 -14.62 14.17
CA ILE A 57 1.84 -14.14 14.13
C ILE A 57 1.72 -12.89 13.26
N PHE A 58 0.56 -12.72 12.63
CA PHE A 58 0.11 -11.40 12.22
C PHE A 58 -0.60 -10.72 13.38
N SER A 59 -0.17 -9.51 13.73
CA SER A 59 -0.68 -8.80 14.92
C SER A 59 -0.68 -7.31 14.70
N LEU A 60 -1.63 -6.62 15.34
CA LEU A 60 -1.58 -5.18 15.60
C LEU A 60 -0.20 -4.80 16.14
N PHE A 61 0.43 -3.77 15.57
CA PHE A 61 1.76 -3.32 15.97
C PHE A 61 1.86 -3.05 17.48
N PRO A 62 0.98 -2.25 18.13
CA PRO A 62 1.14 -1.98 19.55
C PRO A 62 0.97 -3.22 20.44
N PHE A 63 0.18 -4.21 20.00
CA PHE A 63 0.02 -5.48 20.72
C PHE A 63 1.27 -6.34 20.63
N ALA A 64 1.86 -6.48 19.45
CA ALA A 64 3.13 -7.18 19.28
C ALA A 64 4.26 -6.48 20.07
N LEU A 65 4.26 -5.14 20.11
CA LEU A 65 5.22 -4.36 20.89
C LEU A 65 5.04 -4.61 22.39
N LYS A 66 3.81 -4.74 22.90
CA LYS A 66 3.54 -5.15 24.29
C LYS A 66 4.21 -6.50 24.58
N LEU A 67 4.00 -7.51 23.75
CA LEU A 67 4.58 -8.86 23.94
C LEU A 67 6.12 -8.80 23.95
N PHE A 68 6.72 -8.03 23.04
CA PHE A 68 8.17 -7.83 23.02
C PHE A 68 8.68 -7.18 24.32
N ARG A 69 8.00 -6.14 24.81
CA ARG A 69 8.34 -5.46 26.08
C ARG A 69 8.15 -6.35 27.32
N GLU A 70 7.28 -7.35 27.23
CA GLU A 70 7.07 -8.37 28.27
C GLU A 70 8.07 -9.53 28.19
N GLY A 71 9.02 -9.49 27.25
CA GLY A 71 10.13 -10.44 27.17
C GLY A 71 9.96 -11.54 26.12
N VAL A 72 8.96 -11.46 25.25
CA VAL A 72 8.85 -12.39 24.11
C VAL A 72 9.90 -12.02 23.05
N ASP A 73 11.01 -12.76 23.03
CA ASP A 73 12.10 -12.53 22.07
C ASP A 73 11.65 -12.84 20.63
N SER A 74 11.53 -11.78 19.84
CA SER A 74 10.88 -11.80 18.53
C SER A 74 11.41 -10.69 17.62
N ARG A 75 11.13 -10.76 16.32
CA ARG A 75 11.49 -9.73 15.33
C ARG A 75 10.33 -9.44 14.37
N VAL A 76 10.17 -8.17 14.02
CA VAL A 76 9.23 -7.74 12.97
C VAL A 76 9.88 -7.96 11.62
N LEU A 77 9.27 -8.79 10.77
CA LEU A 77 9.86 -9.18 9.49
C LEU A 77 9.21 -8.46 8.30
N LEU A 78 7.92 -8.17 8.41
CA LEU A 78 7.10 -7.66 7.31
C LEU A 78 5.89 -6.91 7.88
N LEU A 79 5.35 -5.95 7.14
CA LEU A 79 4.00 -5.43 7.40
C LEU A 79 2.95 -6.42 6.90
N GLY A 80 1.80 -6.49 7.57
CA GLY A 80 0.64 -7.25 7.07
C GLY A 80 -0.05 -6.53 5.91
N HIS A 81 -0.18 -5.21 6.04
CA HIS A 81 -0.80 -4.28 5.11
C HIS A 81 -0.48 -2.84 5.54
N ARG A 82 -0.93 -1.87 4.75
CA ARG A 82 -1.07 -0.47 5.14
C ARG A 82 -2.53 -0.05 5.06
N GLU A 83 -2.93 0.91 5.89
CA GLU A 83 -4.30 1.41 5.95
C GLU A 83 -5.31 0.29 6.28
N GLY A 84 -6.60 0.41 5.97
CA GLY A 84 -7.59 -0.67 6.13
C GLY A 84 -8.56 -0.53 7.29
N GLN A 85 -8.47 0.57 8.04
CA GLN A 85 -9.29 0.79 9.23
C GLN A 85 -10.34 1.88 8.98
N SER A 86 -11.55 1.67 9.51
CA SER A 86 -12.64 2.63 9.38
C SER A 86 -13.27 2.92 10.73
N LEU A 87 -13.54 4.20 11.02
CA LEU A 87 -14.49 4.58 12.06
C LEU A 87 -15.89 4.53 11.46
N VAL A 88 -16.64 3.47 11.79
CA VAL A 88 -18.04 3.28 11.39
C VAL A 88 -18.94 3.66 12.56
N VAL A 89 -19.94 4.50 12.30
CA VAL A 89 -20.82 5.07 13.33
C VAL A 89 -22.28 4.96 12.93
N ARG A 90 -23.18 5.06 13.93
CA ARG A 90 -24.62 5.15 13.66
C ARG A 90 -24.96 6.36 12.80
N GLU A 91 -26.06 6.26 12.06
CA GLU A 91 -26.51 7.29 11.13
C GLU A 91 -26.69 8.68 11.76
N GLU A 92 -27.05 8.80 13.03
CA GLU A 92 -27.21 10.10 13.68
C GLU A 92 -25.90 10.84 13.98
N ILE A 93 -24.75 10.16 13.92
CA ILE A 93 -23.42 10.75 14.18
C ILE A 93 -22.87 11.24 12.85
N LYS A 94 -22.84 12.56 12.63
CA LYS A 94 -22.45 13.13 11.33
C LYS A 94 -21.05 13.72 11.32
N THR A 95 -20.49 14.01 12.49
CA THR A 95 -19.17 14.59 12.66
C THR A 95 -18.44 13.95 13.84
N ALA A 96 -17.11 14.08 13.88
CA ALA A 96 -16.32 13.60 15.02
C ALA A 96 -16.70 14.31 16.34
N ALA A 97 -17.24 15.54 16.30
CA ALA A 97 -17.75 16.23 17.49
C ALA A 97 -18.99 15.53 18.11
N ASP A 98 -19.78 14.84 17.28
CA ASP A 98 -20.97 14.09 17.72
C ASP A 98 -20.62 12.81 18.49
N LEU A 99 -19.34 12.42 18.55
CA LEU A 99 -18.85 11.31 19.36
C LEU A 99 -18.95 11.59 20.86
N LYS A 100 -19.11 12.86 21.27
CA LYS A 100 -19.20 13.22 22.69
C LYS A 100 -20.36 12.49 23.37
N GLY A 101 -20.04 11.75 24.44
CA GLY A 101 -20.97 10.95 25.22
C GLY A 101 -21.37 9.62 24.58
N LYS A 102 -20.84 9.30 23.39
CA LYS A 102 -21.11 8.06 22.67
C LYS A 102 -20.21 6.92 23.14
N THR A 103 -20.67 5.69 22.95
CA THR A 103 -19.89 4.49 23.21
C THR A 103 -19.14 4.05 21.96
N ILE A 104 -17.81 4.10 21.98
CA ILE A 104 -16.96 3.75 20.85
C ILE A 104 -16.14 2.51 21.16
N PHE A 105 -16.23 1.52 20.27
CA PHE A 105 -15.51 0.27 20.37
C PHE A 105 -14.14 0.33 19.67
N ILE A 106 -13.14 -0.26 20.32
CA ILE A 106 -11.85 -0.59 19.73
C ILE A 106 -11.54 -2.08 19.96
N PRO A 107 -10.87 -2.78 19.03
CA PRO A 107 -10.63 -4.22 19.16
C PRO A 107 -9.67 -4.60 20.30
N HIS A 108 -8.83 -3.67 20.76
CA HIS A 108 -7.92 -3.91 21.88
C HIS A 108 -7.30 -2.60 22.39
N LYS A 109 -6.90 -2.53 23.67
CA LYS A 109 -6.21 -1.34 24.23
C LYS A 109 -4.85 -1.08 23.56
N TYR A 110 -4.12 -2.15 23.26
CA TYR A 110 -2.85 -2.06 22.54
C TYR A 110 -3.13 -2.23 21.04
N SER A 111 -3.67 -1.20 20.39
CA SER A 111 -4.03 -1.24 18.99
C SER A 111 -3.78 0.10 18.30
N THR A 112 -3.52 0.06 17.00
CA THR A 112 -3.50 1.26 16.14
C THR A 112 -4.84 1.95 16.14
N HIS A 113 -5.92 1.21 16.35
CA HIS A 113 -7.28 1.71 16.48
C HIS A 113 -7.43 2.68 17.66
N TYR A 114 -6.75 2.41 18.79
CA TYR A 114 -6.75 3.33 19.93
C TYR A 114 -5.99 4.63 19.62
N ILE A 115 -4.85 4.51 18.93
CA ILE A 115 -4.05 5.65 18.44
C ILE A 115 -4.85 6.50 17.46
N LEU A 116 -5.53 5.86 16.50
CA LEU A 116 -6.39 6.55 15.55
C LEU A 116 -7.56 7.22 16.28
N LEU A 117 -8.24 6.54 17.21
CA LEU A 117 -9.33 7.16 17.96
C LEU A 117 -8.87 8.42 18.72
N GLU A 118 -7.70 8.39 19.36
CA GLU A 118 -7.12 9.59 20.00
C GLU A 118 -6.92 10.73 19.00
N LYS A 119 -6.34 10.45 17.82
CA LYS A 119 -6.16 11.45 16.75
C LYS A 119 -7.52 12.02 16.27
N ILE A 120 -8.55 11.19 16.07
CA ILE A 120 -9.91 11.63 15.70
C ILE A 120 -10.47 12.59 16.75
N LEU A 121 -10.37 12.22 18.03
CA LEU A 121 -10.95 13.01 19.11
C LEU A 121 -10.23 14.35 19.26
N GLN A 122 -8.90 14.36 19.22
CA GLN A 122 -8.09 15.58 19.30
C GLN A 122 -8.41 16.55 18.15
N GLN A 123 -8.53 16.05 16.91
CA GLN A 123 -8.91 16.87 15.75
C GLN A 123 -10.31 17.48 15.90
N ALA A 124 -11.20 16.81 16.65
CA ALA A 124 -12.54 17.30 16.98
C ALA A 124 -12.59 18.19 18.25
N GLY A 125 -11.45 18.42 18.92
CA GLY A 125 -11.41 19.13 20.20
C GLY A 125 -12.02 18.35 21.37
N LEU A 126 -12.10 17.03 21.25
CA LEU A 126 -12.55 16.09 22.28
C LEU A 126 -11.34 15.38 22.92
N ARG A 127 -11.58 14.74 24.07
CA ARG A 127 -10.63 13.86 24.75
C ARG A 127 -11.25 12.48 24.88
N MET A 128 -10.43 11.47 25.15
CA MET A 128 -10.90 10.12 25.46
C MET A 128 -11.93 10.07 26.62
N THR A 129 -11.85 11.02 27.57
CA THR A 129 -12.81 11.16 28.68
C THR A 129 -14.16 11.77 28.28
N ASP A 130 -14.28 12.32 27.07
CA ASP A 130 -15.53 12.84 26.54
C ASP A 130 -16.38 11.75 25.88
N ILE A 131 -15.88 10.51 25.76
CA ILE A 131 -16.59 9.35 25.22
C ILE A 131 -16.61 8.19 26.24
N GLN A 132 -17.41 7.16 25.95
CA GLN A 132 -17.32 5.87 26.64
C GLN A 132 -16.52 4.90 25.76
N LEU A 133 -15.33 4.51 26.20
CA LEU A 133 -14.49 3.58 25.46
C LEU A 133 -14.87 2.13 25.81
N ASP A 134 -15.25 1.35 24.80
CA ASP A 134 -15.43 -0.09 24.89
C ASP A 134 -14.22 -0.79 24.25
N ILE A 135 -13.62 -1.72 24.99
CA ILE A 135 -12.37 -2.38 24.58
C ILE A 135 -12.64 -3.87 24.39
N GLY A 136 -12.40 -4.33 23.16
CA GLY A 136 -12.67 -5.69 22.73
C GLY A 136 -11.77 -6.73 23.37
N TYR A 137 -12.41 -7.80 23.84
CA TYR A 137 -11.79 -9.08 24.21
C TYR A 137 -12.58 -10.26 23.61
N GLU A 138 -13.71 -9.97 23.00
CA GLU A 138 -14.57 -10.91 22.28
C GLU A 138 -13.96 -11.36 20.94
N LYS A 139 -14.67 -12.28 20.29
CA LYS A 139 -14.33 -12.71 18.94
C LYS A 139 -14.48 -11.54 17.99
N ILE A 140 -13.45 -11.29 17.18
CA ILE A 140 -13.46 -10.16 16.24
C ILE A 140 -14.64 -10.24 15.24
N THR A 141 -15.07 -11.45 14.91
CA THR A 141 -16.21 -11.72 14.00
C THR A 141 -17.58 -11.43 14.62
N ASP A 142 -17.67 -11.21 15.94
CA ASP A 142 -18.92 -10.85 16.62
C ASP A 142 -19.14 -9.32 16.72
N VAL A 143 -18.13 -8.51 16.38
CA VAL A 143 -18.22 -7.02 16.41
C VAL A 143 -19.39 -6.46 15.58
N PRO A 144 -19.69 -6.96 14.36
CA PRO A 144 -20.88 -6.51 13.62
C PRO A 144 -22.20 -6.73 14.36
N LYS A 145 -22.33 -7.84 15.12
CA LYS A 145 -23.52 -8.12 15.92
C LYS A 145 -23.63 -7.18 17.11
N LYS A 146 -22.51 -6.88 17.76
CA LYS A 146 -22.42 -5.92 18.87
C LYS A 146 -22.83 -4.51 18.44
N PHE A 147 -22.40 -4.09 17.26
CA PHE A 147 -22.84 -2.83 16.68
C PHE A 147 -24.36 -2.84 16.39
N ALA A 148 -24.83 -3.91 15.74
CA ALA A 148 -26.25 -4.07 15.39
C ALA A 148 -27.18 -4.14 16.62
N SER A 149 -26.72 -4.66 17.77
CA SER A 149 -27.53 -4.84 18.97
C SER A 149 -27.81 -3.55 19.74
N GLY A 150 -27.11 -2.44 19.45
CA GLY A 150 -27.25 -1.22 20.24
C GLY A 150 -26.16 -1.00 21.28
N GLU A 151 -25.24 -1.96 21.49
CA GLU A 151 -24.26 -1.88 22.58
C GLU A 151 -23.24 -0.76 22.40
N VAL A 152 -22.92 -0.42 21.15
CA VAL A 152 -21.94 0.62 20.80
C VAL A 152 -22.51 1.54 19.73
N ASP A 153 -22.12 2.81 19.76
CA ASP A 153 -22.54 3.84 18.81
C ASP A 153 -21.57 3.97 17.63
N GLY A 154 -20.33 3.52 17.81
CA GLY A 154 -19.29 3.51 16.80
C GLY A 154 -18.28 2.40 17.04
N VAL A 155 -17.64 1.94 15.97
CA VAL A 155 -16.51 1.02 16.01
C VAL A 155 -15.39 1.62 15.16
N ILE A 156 -14.16 1.60 15.64
CA ILE A 156 -13.00 1.68 14.75
C ILE A 156 -12.49 0.26 14.56
N ILE A 157 -12.52 -0.24 13.31
CA ILE A 157 -12.34 -1.67 13.03
C ILE A 157 -11.81 -1.93 11.62
N ALA A 158 -11.21 -3.11 11.47
CA ALA A 158 -10.67 -3.64 10.21
C ALA A 158 -11.74 -4.17 9.27
N GLU A 159 -11.33 -4.40 8.02
CA GLU A 159 -12.13 -5.14 7.06
C GLU A 159 -12.07 -6.66 7.32
N PRO A 160 -13.15 -7.42 7.04
CA PRO A 160 -14.39 -6.98 6.41
C PRO A 160 -15.47 -6.52 7.40
N MET A 161 -15.16 -6.37 8.70
CA MET A 161 -16.17 -6.01 9.71
C MET A 161 -16.78 -4.64 9.44
N ALA A 162 -15.98 -3.66 9.01
CA ALA A 162 -16.46 -2.33 8.64
C ALA A 162 -17.47 -2.43 7.48
N THR A 163 -17.10 -3.08 6.39
CA THR A 163 -18.01 -3.31 5.24
C THR A 163 -19.27 -4.08 5.64
N GLU A 164 -19.16 -5.09 6.51
CA GLU A 164 -20.30 -5.88 6.98
C GLU A 164 -21.33 -5.03 7.73
N ILE A 165 -20.87 -4.13 8.60
CA ILE A 165 -21.76 -3.22 9.36
C ILE A 165 -22.51 -2.29 8.41
N ILE A 166 -21.80 -1.71 7.44
CA ILE A 166 -22.37 -0.78 6.46
C ILE A 166 -23.36 -1.51 5.56
N ARG A 167 -23.00 -2.68 5.05
CA ARG A 167 -23.85 -3.51 4.18
C ARG A 167 -25.15 -3.91 4.84
N ASN A 168 -25.13 -4.16 6.15
CA ASN A 168 -26.31 -4.49 6.93
C ASN A 168 -27.17 -3.25 7.29
N GLY A 169 -26.82 -2.06 6.79
CA GLY A 169 -27.56 -0.81 7.00
C GLY A 169 -27.48 -0.29 8.44
N GLY A 170 -26.48 -0.75 9.21
CA GLY A 170 -26.34 -0.36 10.61
C GLY A 170 -25.76 1.05 10.80
N GLY A 171 -24.95 1.52 9.86
CA GLY A 171 -24.24 2.79 9.99
C GLY A 171 -23.44 3.14 8.73
N HIS A 172 -22.61 4.17 8.85
CA HIS A 172 -21.77 4.68 7.77
C HIS A 172 -20.35 4.95 8.26
N THR A 173 -19.40 4.98 7.32
CA THR A 173 -18.04 5.42 7.59
C THR A 173 -18.02 6.91 7.88
N LEU A 174 -17.62 7.29 9.10
CA LEU A 174 -17.37 8.69 9.47
C LEU A 174 -16.00 9.16 8.96
N THR A 175 -15.00 8.29 9.02
CA THR A 175 -13.62 8.57 8.63
C THR A 175 -12.88 7.28 8.30
N LEU A 176 -12.08 7.32 7.24
CA LEU A 176 -11.12 6.26 6.93
C LEU A 176 -9.77 6.59 7.58
N SER A 177 -9.04 5.55 8.00
CA SER A 177 -7.74 5.75 8.64
C SER A 177 -6.70 6.42 7.73
N ARG A 178 -6.81 6.26 6.40
CA ARG A 178 -6.00 6.98 5.40
C ARG A 178 -6.21 8.49 5.40
N ASP A 179 -7.39 8.97 5.79
CA ASP A 179 -7.68 10.41 5.86
C ASP A 179 -7.02 11.03 7.10
N MET A 180 -6.71 10.20 8.10
CA MET A 180 -6.00 10.58 9.31
C MET A 180 -4.50 10.54 9.12
N GLN A 181 -4.01 9.47 8.48
CA GLN A 181 -2.60 9.27 8.18
C GLN A 181 -2.47 8.37 6.96
N LYS A 182 -2.04 8.93 5.84
CA LYS A 182 -1.77 8.14 4.63
C LYS A 182 -0.62 7.17 4.90
N HIS A 183 -0.77 5.96 4.37
CA HIS A 183 0.24 4.90 4.42
C HIS A 183 0.66 4.46 5.84
N HIS A 184 -0.16 4.70 6.88
CA HIS A 184 0.17 4.23 8.23
C HIS A 184 0.23 2.70 8.30
N VAL A 185 1.07 2.24 9.23
CA VAL A 185 1.16 0.83 9.61
C VAL A 185 0.03 0.48 10.58
N ASP A 186 -0.48 -0.74 10.45
CA ASP A 186 -1.36 -1.32 11.46
C ASP A 186 -0.90 -2.73 11.87
N CYS A 187 -1.26 -3.77 11.11
CA CYS A 187 -0.80 -5.12 11.41
C CYS A 187 0.59 -5.38 10.83
N ILE A 188 1.36 -6.19 11.56
CA ILE A 188 2.71 -6.65 11.20
C ILE A 188 2.81 -8.17 11.32
N PHE A 189 3.70 -8.76 10.54
CA PHE A 189 4.17 -10.12 10.74
C PHE A 189 5.41 -10.13 11.65
N VAL A 190 5.25 -10.72 12.82
CA VAL A 190 6.30 -10.88 13.83
C VAL A 190 6.60 -12.36 14.03
N ALA A 191 7.88 -12.70 14.14
CA ALA A 191 8.35 -14.07 14.31
C ALA A 191 9.23 -14.20 15.55
N ARG A 192 9.18 -15.35 16.22
CA ARG A 192 10.03 -15.62 17.39
C ARG A 192 11.50 -15.78 16.98
N GLN A 193 12.40 -15.31 17.83
CA GLN A 193 13.83 -15.37 17.57
C GLN A 193 14.35 -16.81 17.46
N ASP A 194 13.83 -17.73 18.28
CA ASP A 194 14.18 -19.16 18.23
C ASP A 194 13.85 -19.81 16.87
N PHE A 195 12.71 -19.47 16.27
CA PHE A 195 12.34 -19.89 14.93
C PHE A 195 13.28 -19.31 13.86
N LEU A 196 13.67 -18.03 13.98
CA LEU A 196 14.59 -17.40 13.04
C LEU A 196 15.98 -18.06 13.06
N GLU A 197 16.46 -18.45 14.24
CA GLU A 197 17.76 -19.10 14.42
C GLU A 197 17.74 -20.56 13.93
N GLN A 198 16.67 -21.29 14.21
CA GLN A 198 16.55 -22.71 13.88
C GLN A 198 16.09 -22.95 12.44
N SER A 199 15.39 -22.00 11.84
CA SER A 199 14.68 -22.17 10.57
C SER A 199 14.70 -20.90 9.72
N GLY A 200 15.82 -20.17 9.73
CA GLY A 200 15.97 -18.92 8.98
C GLY A 200 15.68 -19.02 7.48
N GLU A 201 16.02 -20.14 6.83
CA GLU A 201 15.67 -20.39 5.42
C GLU A 201 14.16 -20.52 5.21
N VAL A 202 13.45 -21.12 6.18
CA VAL A 202 11.98 -21.22 6.15
C VAL A 202 11.36 -19.84 6.33
N ALA A 203 11.88 -19.05 7.27
CA ALA A 203 11.44 -17.68 7.49
C ALA A 203 11.63 -16.80 6.24
N ALA A 204 12.80 -16.90 5.59
CA ALA A 204 13.08 -16.17 4.34
C ALA A 204 12.11 -16.57 3.21
N ALA A 205 11.89 -17.87 3.01
CA ALA A 205 10.95 -18.36 1.99
C ALA A 205 9.50 -17.97 2.29
N LEU A 206 9.10 -17.96 3.55
CA LEU A 206 7.77 -17.49 3.97
C LEU A 206 7.62 -15.98 3.69
N VAL A 207 8.59 -15.15 4.06
CA VAL A 207 8.53 -13.70 3.81
C VAL A 207 8.48 -13.40 2.31
N ASP A 208 9.25 -14.11 1.47
CA ASP A 208 9.14 -14.00 0.01
C ASP A 208 7.73 -14.32 -0.51
N SER A 209 7.17 -15.45 -0.05
CA SER A 209 5.82 -15.87 -0.39
C SER A 209 4.77 -14.84 0.01
N LEU A 210 4.88 -14.25 1.20
CA LEU A 210 3.99 -13.20 1.69
C LEU A 210 4.08 -11.90 0.87
N VAL A 211 5.29 -11.49 0.46
CA VAL A 211 5.48 -10.33 -0.42
C VAL A 211 4.81 -10.56 -1.79
N ARG A 212 5.00 -11.75 -2.38
CA ARG A 212 4.32 -12.12 -3.64
C ARG A 212 2.80 -12.18 -3.48
N ALA A 213 2.31 -12.67 -2.34
CA ALA A 213 0.89 -12.68 -2.00
C ALA A 213 0.29 -11.27 -1.94
N GLY A 214 1.00 -10.31 -1.33
CA GLY A 214 0.58 -8.89 -1.33
C GLY A 214 0.41 -8.31 -2.73
N GLY A 215 1.39 -8.56 -3.61
CA GLY A 215 1.30 -8.18 -5.02
C GLY A 215 0.14 -8.84 -5.76
N PHE A 216 -0.14 -10.12 -5.45
CA PHE A 216 -1.27 -10.85 -6.01
C PHE A 216 -2.61 -10.25 -5.58
N ILE A 217 -2.81 -9.96 -4.29
CA ILE A 217 -4.05 -9.36 -3.76
C ILE A 217 -4.34 -8.04 -4.46
N ASN A 218 -3.31 -7.20 -4.62
CA ASN A 218 -3.44 -5.90 -5.28
C ASN A 218 -3.86 -6.04 -6.75
N SER A 219 -3.33 -7.03 -7.46
CA SER A 219 -3.52 -7.20 -8.91
C SER A 219 -4.77 -8.01 -9.25
N TYR A 220 -5.21 -8.90 -8.36
CA TYR A 220 -6.27 -9.89 -8.59
C TYR A 220 -7.28 -9.91 -7.43
N PRO A 221 -7.93 -8.78 -7.08
CA PRO A 221 -8.81 -8.70 -5.92
C PRO A 221 -9.98 -9.71 -5.97
N ARG A 222 -10.48 -10.02 -7.17
CA ARG A 222 -11.52 -11.05 -7.35
C ARG A 222 -11.03 -12.45 -6.97
N GLN A 223 -9.89 -12.87 -7.50
CA GLN A 223 -9.31 -14.18 -7.18
C GLN A 223 -8.86 -14.22 -5.71
N ALA A 224 -8.30 -13.13 -5.20
CA ALA A 224 -7.94 -13.01 -3.79
C ALA A 224 -9.17 -13.15 -2.88
N SER A 225 -10.33 -12.60 -3.26
CA SER A 225 -11.58 -12.77 -2.49
C SER A 225 -12.08 -14.23 -2.46
N GLU A 226 -11.84 -15.01 -3.52
CA GLU A 226 -12.18 -16.44 -3.57
C GLU A 226 -11.32 -17.25 -2.60
N ILE A 227 -10.01 -16.98 -2.60
CA ILE A 227 -9.06 -17.61 -1.67
C ILE A 227 -9.38 -17.19 -0.22
N ALA A 228 -9.67 -15.90 -0.02
CA ALA A 228 -9.98 -15.34 1.28
C ALA A 228 -11.30 -15.88 1.86
N GLU A 229 -12.28 -16.23 1.03
CA GLU A 229 -13.53 -16.87 1.50
C GLU A 229 -13.24 -18.21 2.18
N GLU A 230 -12.45 -19.07 1.55
CA GLU A 230 -12.03 -20.36 2.13
C GLU A 230 -11.18 -20.16 3.39
N PHE A 231 -10.27 -19.18 3.38
CA PHE A 231 -9.30 -18.97 4.45
C PHE A 231 -9.88 -18.26 5.68
N LEU A 232 -10.64 -17.18 5.48
CA LEU A 232 -11.16 -16.32 6.55
C LEU A 232 -12.58 -16.74 6.98
N GLY A 233 -13.35 -17.39 6.09
CA GLY A 233 -14.72 -17.83 6.36
C GLY A 233 -15.77 -16.72 6.21
N TRP A 234 -15.47 -15.67 5.44
CA TRP A 234 -16.40 -14.60 5.10
C TRP A 234 -16.92 -14.74 3.67
N PRO A 235 -18.15 -14.28 3.35
CA PRO A 235 -18.67 -14.33 1.99
C PRO A 235 -17.76 -13.63 0.97
N LYS A 236 -17.53 -14.28 -0.18
CA LYS A 236 -16.68 -13.72 -1.24
C LYS A 236 -17.09 -12.32 -1.68
N ASP A 237 -18.38 -12.05 -1.81
CA ASP A 237 -18.90 -10.75 -2.26
C ASP A 237 -18.54 -9.63 -1.27
N LEU A 238 -18.67 -9.89 0.03
CA LEU A 238 -18.23 -8.99 1.10
C LEU A 238 -16.72 -8.73 1.03
N LEU A 239 -15.93 -9.79 0.88
CA LEU A 239 -14.47 -9.71 0.79
C LEU A 239 -14.03 -8.95 -0.46
N LEU A 240 -14.68 -9.18 -1.60
CA LEU A 240 -14.41 -8.47 -2.84
C LEU A 240 -14.73 -6.98 -2.70
N GLU A 241 -15.85 -6.63 -2.08
CA GLU A 241 -16.21 -5.24 -1.80
C GLU A 241 -15.17 -4.56 -0.90
N SER A 242 -14.71 -5.27 0.14
CA SER A 242 -13.70 -4.77 1.07
C SER A 242 -12.31 -4.60 0.43
N LEU A 243 -11.98 -5.44 -0.56
CA LEU A 243 -10.73 -5.38 -1.34
C LEU A 243 -10.80 -4.43 -2.55
N ALA A 244 -11.99 -3.95 -2.93
CA ALA A 244 -12.16 -3.15 -4.13
C ALA A 244 -11.48 -1.78 -3.98
N HIS A 245 -10.50 -1.53 -4.86
CA HIS A 245 -9.62 -0.35 -4.85
C HIS A 245 -10.33 0.98 -5.10
N ASP A 246 -11.52 0.97 -5.71
CA ASP A 246 -12.32 2.18 -5.98
C ASP A 246 -12.79 2.87 -4.69
N LYS A 247 -12.86 2.12 -3.59
CA LYS A 247 -13.06 2.68 -2.25
C LYS A 247 -11.74 2.90 -1.49
N GLY A 248 -10.65 2.25 -1.90
CA GLY A 248 -9.28 2.50 -1.44
C GLY A 248 -9.04 2.32 0.06
N HIS A 249 -9.53 1.21 0.62
CA HIS A 249 -9.55 0.97 2.07
C HIS A 249 -8.22 0.41 2.58
N ILE A 250 -7.65 -0.64 1.96
CA ILE A 250 -6.50 -1.40 2.46
C ILE A 250 -5.46 -1.64 1.34
N LEU A 251 -4.17 -1.56 1.68
CA LEU A 251 -3.06 -1.64 0.72
C LEU A 251 -2.11 -2.81 1.04
N PHE A 252 -1.77 -3.59 0.02
CA PHE A 252 -0.88 -4.77 0.14
C PHE A 252 0.39 -4.70 -0.72
N TRP A 253 0.66 -3.58 -1.38
CA TRP A 253 1.78 -3.45 -2.33
C TRP A 253 3.09 -3.02 -1.67
N ASP A 254 3.04 -2.30 -0.53
CA ASP A 254 4.21 -1.89 0.25
C ASP A 254 4.17 -2.46 1.66
N LEU A 255 4.78 -3.64 1.81
CA LEU A 255 4.86 -4.40 3.04
C LEU A 255 6.21 -4.24 3.75
N LEU A 256 7.07 -3.33 3.29
CA LEU A 256 8.38 -3.13 3.88
C LEU A 256 8.25 -2.40 5.24
N PRO A 257 8.74 -2.97 6.36
CA PRO A 257 8.69 -2.30 7.65
C PRO A 257 9.84 -1.29 7.75
N ARG A 258 9.56 0.00 7.62
CA ARG A 258 10.56 1.06 7.80
C ARG A 258 10.48 1.58 9.23
N LEU A 259 11.61 1.83 9.87
CA LEU A 259 11.67 2.28 11.28
C LEU A 259 10.77 3.50 11.53
N GLU A 260 10.85 4.49 10.63
CA GLU A 260 10.05 5.72 10.64
C GLU A 260 8.53 5.49 10.65
N ASP A 261 8.05 4.37 10.08
CA ASP A 261 6.62 4.05 10.06
C ASP A 261 6.08 3.74 11.49
N PHE A 262 6.95 3.38 12.43
CA PHE A 262 6.59 2.94 13.77
C PHE A 262 6.86 3.98 14.86
N GLU A 263 7.80 4.90 14.63
CA GLU A 263 8.23 5.89 15.61
C GLU A 263 7.09 6.83 16.03
N GLU A 264 6.25 7.28 15.09
CA GLU A 264 5.08 8.11 15.41
C GLU A 264 4.07 7.33 16.25
N LEU A 265 3.76 6.08 15.88
CA LEU A 265 2.80 5.23 16.59
C LEU A 265 3.26 4.93 18.02
N GLN A 266 4.56 4.66 18.21
CA GLN A 266 5.14 4.49 19.55
C GLN A 266 5.01 5.78 20.37
N ARG A 267 5.33 6.93 19.79
CA ARG A 267 5.28 8.22 20.49
C ARG A 267 3.87 8.53 21.01
N ILE A 268 2.85 8.39 20.16
CA ILE A 268 1.45 8.59 20.57
C ILE A 268 1.06 7.60 21.67
N ALA A 269 1.46 6.32 21.52
CA ALA A 269 1.19 5.30 22.54
C ALA A 269 1.80 5.63 23.90
N VAL A 270 2.98 6.26 23.95
CA VAL A 270 3.67 6.65 25.19
C VAL A 270 3.17 7.98 25.72
N GLU A 271 3.21 9.03 24.92
CA GLU A 271 3.02 10.42 25.35
C GLU A 271 1.55 10.78 25.54
N GLU A 272 0.67 10.31 24.64
CA GLU A 272 -0.74 10.72 24.62
C GLU A 272 -1.64 9.68 25.29
N LEU A 273 -1.41 8.40 25.00
CA LEU A 273 -2.24 7.31 25.51
C LEU A 273 -1.75 6.71 26.83
N GLY A 274 -0.50 6.99 27.24
CA GLY A 274 0.10 6.45 28.45
C GLY A 274 0.13 4.92 28.52
N LEU A 275 0.24 4.25 27.36
CA LEU A 275 0.30 2.78 27.29
C LEU A 275 1.59 2.23 27.90
N TRP A 276 2.69 2.99 27.81
CA TRP A 276 3.97 2.68 28.44
C TRP A 276 4.59 3.94 29.04
N LYS A 277 5.55 3.76 29.96
CA LYS A 277 6.24 4.87 30.65
C LYS A 277 7.25 5.61 29.77
N GLU A 278 7.83 4.91 28.80
CA GLU A 278 8.92 5.42 27.96
C GLU A 278 8.96 4.69 26.62
N GLU A 279 9.54 5.33 25.62
CA GLU A 279 9.85 4.72 24.32
C GLU A 279 10.99 3.70 24.43
N ILE A 280 11.08 2.78 23.46
CA ILE A 280 12.24 1.90 23.30
C ILE A 280 12.89 2.07 21.93
N ASP A 281 14.13 1.62 21.82
CA ASP A 281 14.86 1.53 20.55
C ASP A 281 14.29 0.42 19.67
N LEU A 282 13.39 0.81 18.76
CA LEU A 282 12.70 -0.11 17.84
C LEU A 282 13.64 -0.73 16.80
N SER A 283 14.83 -0.17 16.57
CA SER A 283 15.81 -0.72 15.62
C SER A 283 16.34 -2.11 16.00
N ARG A 284 16.21 -2.48 17.29
CA ARG A 284 16.58 -3.81 17.79
C ARG A 284 15.50 -4.87 17.54
N TRP A 285 14.28 -4.43 17.26
CA TRP A 285 13.12 -5.29 17.11
C TRP A 285 12.67 -5.43 15.65
N ILE A 286 12.78 -4.35 14.88
CA ILE A 286 12.43 -4.33 13.46
C ILE A 286 13.60 -4.90 12.64
N ALA A 287 13.36 -5.97 11.91
CA ALA A 287 14.34 -6.70 11.10
C ALA A 287 13.88 -6.75 9.62
N PRO A 288 14.09 -5.66 8.85
CA PRO A 288 13.55 -5.54 7.50
C PRO A 288 14.32 -6.35 6.45
N GLU A 289 15.42 -7.00 6.80
CA GLU A 289 16.38 -7.58 5.85
C GLU A 289 15.75 -8.66 4.96
N LEU A 290 14.87 -9.49 5.52
CA LEU A 290 14.15 -10.52 4.77
C LEU A 290 13.16 -9.91 3.78
N ALA A 291 12.39 -8.90 4.20
CA ALA A 291 11.49 -8.18 3.32
C ALA A 291 12.26 -7.46 2.19
N GLN A 292 13.38 -6.81 2.53
CA GLN A 292 14.25 -6.16 1.54
C GLN A 292 14.80 -7.16 0.53
N ALA A 293 15.20 -8.36 0.97
CA ALA A 293 15.65 -9.43 0.08
C ALA A 293 14.53 -9.90 -0.85
N ALA A 294 13.36 -10.22 -0.31
CA ALA A 294 12.18 -10.62 -1.09
C ALA A 294 11.81 -9.59 -2.17
N TYR A 295 11.78 -8.30 -1.84
CA TYR A 295 11.52 -7.25 -2.82
C TYR A 295 12.60 -7.15 -3.91
N ARG A 296 13.88 -7.39 -3.59
CA ARG A 296 14.95 -7.43 -4.60
C ARG A 296 14.79 -8.62 -5.54
N ASP A 297 14.50 -9.79 -5.00
CA ASP A 297 14.40 -11.03 -5.78
C ASP A 297 13.16 -11.02 -6.67
N TRP A 298 12.03 -10.51 -6.18
CA TRP A 298 10.83 -10.30 -6.99
C TRP A 298 11.09 -9.41 -8.22
N VAL A 299 11.86 -8.33 -8.05
CA VAL A 299 12.29 -7.46 -9.16
C VAL A 299 13.21 -8.20 -10.14
N ILE A 300 14.05 -9.12 -9.66
CA ILE A 300 14.94 -9.93 -10.50
C ILE A 300 14.15 -10.98 -11.30
N ASP A 301 13.18 -11.66 -10.70
CA ASP A 301 12.40 -12.70 -11.37
C ASP A 301 11.49 -12.15 -12.46
N LEU A 302 10.93 -10.94 -12.26
CA LEU A 302 10.26 -10.19 -13.32
C LEU A 302 11.18 -9.96 -14.54
N ARG A 303 12.48 -9.76 -14.32
CA ARG A 303 13.49 -9.59 -15.39
C ARG A 303 13.93 -10.90 -16.05
N LYS A 304 13.82 -12.04 -15.37
CA LYS A 304 14.18 -13.36 -15.93
C LYS A 304 13.04 -13.97 -16.74
N ASN A 305 11.82 -13.92 -16.20
CA ASN A 305 10.63 -14.45 -16.87
C ASN A 305 10.28 -13.73 -18.19
N THR A 306 10.81 -12.52 -18.38
CA THR A 306 10.74 -11.77 -19.64
C THR A 306 11.76 -12.20 -20.69
N LYS A 307 12.81 -12.96 -20.33
CA LYS A 307 13.86 -13.45 -21.25
C LYS A 307 13.60 -14.86 -21.79
N ASP A 308 12.89 -15.73 -21.06
CA ASP A 308 12.74 -17.16 -21.41
C ASP A 308 11.47 -17.55 -22.20
N ARG A 309 10.52 -16.63 -22.43
CA ARG A 309 9.24 -16.97 -23.09
C ARG A 309 9.26 -16.72 -24.60
N GLY A 310 9.91 -17.64 -25.33
CA GLY A 310 9.87 -17.76 -26.79
C GLY A 310 8.84 -18.75 -27.36
N ARG A 311 7.95 -19.38 -26.56
CA ARG A 311 6.89 -20.28 -27.07
C ARG A 311 5.58 -20.20 -26.30
N SER A 312 4.52 -19.93 -27.05
CA SER A 312 3.11 -19.89 -26.65
C SER A 312 2.59 -21.24 -26.13
N ARG A 313 1.95 -21.21 -24.97
CA ARG A 313 0.89 -22.16 -24.57
C ARG A 313 -0.22 -21.35 -23.90
N THR A 314 -1.38 -21.34 -24.54
CA THR A 314 -2.60 -20.67 -24.13
C THR A 314 -3.24 -21.33 -22.91
N VAL A 315 -3.39 -20.58 -21.82
CA VAL A 315 -4.36 -20.85 -20.74
C VAL A 315 -5.50 -19.85 -20.93
N PRO A 316 -6.78 -20.27 -20.98
CA PRO A 316 -7.87 -19.33 -21.24
C PRO A 316 -8.15 -18.48 -19.99
N GLY A 317 -7.99 -17.15 -20.11
CA GLY A 317 -8.51 -16.17 -19.15
C GLY A 317 -7.48 -15.44 -18.26
N SER A 318 -6.19 -15.47 -18.58
CA SER A 318 -5.16 -14.72 -17.85
C SER A 318 -4.99 -13.30 -18.37
N PHE A 319 -4.70 -12.36 -17.46
CA PHE A 319 -4.07 -11.06 -17.75
C PHE A 319 -2.61 -11.26 -18.20
N SER A 320 -2.44 -12.05 -19.25
CA SER A 320 -1.16 -12.40 -19.87
C SER A 320 -0.70 -11.38 -20.92
N ASP A 321 -1.41 -10.26 -21.09
CA ASP A 321 -1.13 -9.34 -22.21
C ASP A 321 -0.53 -7.99 -21.79
N ALA A 322 0.05 -7.87 -20.60
CA ALA A 322 0.81 -6.66 -20.25
C ALA A 322 2.08 -6.98 -19.46
N VAL A 323 2.99 -7.77 -20.04
CA VAL A 323 4.46 -7.65 -19.94
C VAL A 323 5.06 -8.73 -20.85
N VAL A 324 5.55 -8.35 -22.04
CA VAL A 324 6.59 -9.11 -22.74
C VAL A 324 7.46 -8.17 -23.60
N LEU A 325 8.76 -8.50 -23.69
CA LEU A 325 9.78 -8.16 -24.72
C LEU A 325 10.68 -6.92 -24.41
N PHE A 326 12.01 -6.91 -24.53
CA PHE A 326 13.04 -7.85 -25.00
C PHE A 326 14.43 -7.40 -24.47
N HIS A 327 15.45 -8.25 -24.58
CA HIS A 327 16.88 -7.94 -24.38
C HIS A 327 17.65 -7.98 -25.72
N ASP A 328 18.79 -7.29 -25.74
CA ASP A 328 19.91 -7.25 -26.71
C ASP A 328 19.70 -6.68 -28.12
N ALA A 329 20.20 -5.46 -28.33
CA ALA A 329 21.15 -5.19 -29.41
C ALA A 329 21.97 -3.91 -29.11
N LEU A 330 23.25 -3.98 -29.43
CA LEU A 330 24.20 -2.88 -29.66
C LEU A 330 24.91 -2.29 -28.44
N GLY A 331 26.22 -2.53 -28.42
CA GLY A 331 27.14 -1.83 -27.55
C GLY A 331 27.43 -0.39 -27.99
N ALA A 332 28.31 0.21 -27.20
CA ALA A 332 28.98 1.50 -27.39
C ALA A 332 28.15 2.77 -27.07
N ASN A 333 28.55 3.39 -25.96
CA ASN A 333 28.71 4.84 -25.75
C ASN A 333 27.53 5.78 -26.08
N VAL A 334 26.69 6.07 -25.08
CA VAL A 334 25.96 7.35 -25.02
C VAL A 334 26.21 8.01 -23.66
N ARG A 335 26.90 9.16 -23.68
CA ARG A 335 26.98 10.12 -22.57
C ARG A 335 25.97 11.23 -22.88
N ILE A 336 24.95 11.42 -22.05
CA ILE A 336 24.09 12.60 -22.10
C ILE A 336 24.89 13.76 -21.49
N THR A 337 25.38 14.67 -22.33
CA THR A 337 26.10 15.88 -21.89
C THR A 337 25.17 17.09 -21.93
N GLY A 338 24.46 17.32 -20.83
CA GLY A 338 23.89 18.62 -20.48
C GLY A 338 22.41 18.84 -20.82
N LEU A 339 21.58 18.95 -19.78
CA LEU A 339 20.32 19.68 -19.86
C LEU A 339 20.65 21.17 -19.67
N LYS A 340 20.29 22.04 -20.61
CA LYS A 340 20.58 23.48 -20.51
C LYS A 340 19.29 24.25 -20.23
N LEU A 341 19.17 24.75 -19.00
CA LEU A 341 18.08 25.62 -18.57
C LEU A 341 18.32 27.02 -19.17
N ILE A 342 17.47 27.48 -20.08
CA ILE A 342 17.47 28.88 -20.53
C ILE A 342 16.24 29.55 -19.90
N LEU A 343 16.44 30.22 -18.76
CA LEU A 343 15.40 31.00 -18.10
C LEU A 343 15.35 32.41 -18.71
N PRO A 344 14.23 32.87 -19.31
CA PRO A 344 13.99 34.29 -19.46
C PRO A 344 13.63 34.84 -18.08
N GLY A 345 14.41 35.80 -17.58
CA GLY A 345 14.22 36.38 -16.26
C GLY A 345 12.83 36.98 -16.09
N SER A 346 12.07 36.49 -15.11
CA SER A 346 11.23 37.27 -14.20
C SER A 346 10.40 36.32 -13.33
N ALA A 347 10.23 36.73 -12.06
CA ALA A 347 9.58 36.02 -10.98
C ALA A 347 8.12 35.62 -11.30
N TYR A 348 7.67 34.48 -10.77
CA TYR A 348 6.25 34.09 -10.79
C TYR A 348 5.73 33.80 -9.36
N PRO A 349 4.45 34.13 -9.09
CA PRO A 349 3.85 34.09 -7.76
C PRO A 349 3.22 32.72 -7.44
N PRO A 350 2.88 32.44 -6.16
CA PRO A 350 2.38 31.14 -5.73
C PRO A 350 0.92 30.91 -6.15
N GLY A 351 0.63 29.75 -6.75
CA GLY A 351 -0.70 29.35 -7.23
C GLY A 351 -1.16 28.02 -6.64
N VAL A 352 -2.42 28.01 -6.18
CA VAL A 352 -3.13 26.95 -5.44
C VAL A 352 -3.53 25.77 -6.35
N LEU A 353 -3.41 24.54 -5.85
CA LEU A 353 -3.90 23.31 -6.51
C LEU A 353 -5.40 23.08 -6.22
N ARG A 354 -6.22 22.89 -7.26
CA ARG A 354 -7.51 22.21 -7.19
C ARG A 354 -7.45 20.89 -7.97
N ASN A 355 -8.23 19.92 -7.48
CA ASN A 355 -8.34 18.55 -7.98
C ASN A 355 -8.89 18.50 -9.43
N PRO A 356 -8.23 17.82 -10.39
CA PRO A 356 -8.68 17.76 -11.78
C PRO A 356 -9.86 16.80 -12.05
N TYR A 357 -10.42 16.13 -11.04
CA TYR A 357 -11.57 15.23 -11.22
C TYR A 357 -12.95 15.92 -11.10
N GLU A 358 -13.03 17.24 -10.96
CA GLU A 358 -14.29 17.96 -11.15
C GLU A 358 -14.56 18.11 -12.66
N GLU A 359 -15.59 17.42 -13.16
CA GLU A 359 -16.07 17.55 -14.55
C GLU A 359 -16.24 19.03 -14.92
N GLY A 360 -15.45 19.50 -15.91
CA GLY A 360 -15.74 20.74 -16.64
C GLY A 360 -14.69 21.86 -16.65
N ALA A 361 -13.47 21.68 -16.14
CA ALA A 361 -12.48 22.78 -16.06
C ALA A 361 -11.19 22.58 -16.88
N LEU A 362 -11.31 22.24 -18.18
CA LEU A 362 -10.25 22.48 -19.16
C LEU A 362 -10.48 23.83 -19.85
N GLY A 363 -10.41 24.90 -19.06
CA GLY A 363 -10.41 26.28 -19.57
C GLY A 363 -8.97 26.78 -19.75
N ASP A 364 -8.68 27.40 -20.89
CA ASP A 364 -7.37 27.97 -21.28
C ASP A 364 -6.61 28.66 -20.13
N PHE A 365 -5.66 27.95 -19.51
CA PHE A 365 -4.69 28.57 -18.60
C PHE A 365 -3.50 29.11 -19.39
N LYS A 366 -3.28 30.43 -19.30
CA LYS A 366 -2.20 31.15 -19.99
C LYS A 366 -0.83 30.67 -19.53
N THR A 367 -0.08 30.12 -20.49
CA THR A 367 1.29 29.62 -20.40
C THR A 367 2.29 30.71 -19.97
N GLY A 368 3.00 30.50 -18.87
CA GLY A 368 4.30 31.14 -18.66
C GLY A 368 5.32 30.51 -19.61
N GLY A 369 5.75 31.25 -20.63
CA GLY A 369 6.44 30.76 -21.84
C GLY A 369 7.86 30.21 -21.68
N ALA A 370 8.08 29.28 -20.75
CA ALA A 370 9.32 28.52 -20.64
C ALA A 370 9.39 27.43 -21.72
N VAL A 371 10.47 27.42 -22.50
CA VAL A 371 10.76 26.42 -23.54
C VAL A 371 11.89 25.55 -23.03
N PHE A 372 11.69 24.23 -23.04
CA PHE A 372 12.64 23.22 -22.59
C PHE A 372 13.14 22.44 -23.80
N GLU A 373 14.43 22.16 -23.87
CA GLU A 373 14.99 21.33 -24.92
C GLU A 373 15.13 19.89 -24.42
N LEU A 374 14.39 18.97 -25.05
CA LEU A 374 14.48 17.54 -24.76
C LEU A 374 15.07 16.84 -25.98
N ALA A 375 16.27 16.28 -25.83
CA ALA A 375 16.95 15.54 -26.88
C ALA A 375 17.10 16.31 -28.22
N GLY A 376 17.31 17.63 -28.17
CA GLY A 376 17.49 18.48 -29.35
C GLY A 376 16.22 19.18 -29.86
N GLU A 377 15.05 18.87 -29.28
CA GLU A 377 13.77 19.42 -29.72
C GLU A 377 13.19 20.39 -28.67
N GLU A 378 12.68 21.53 -29.14
CA GLU A 378 12.00 22.50 -28.29
C GLU A 378 10.60 22.01 -27.87
N ALA A 379 10.40 21.87 -26.57
CA ALA A 379 9.16 21.51 -25.90
C ALA A 379 8.63 22.69 -25.10
N LYS A 380 7.35 23.04 -25.26
CA LYS A 380 6.72 24.08 -24.45
C LYS A 380 6.29 23.49 -23.11
N ALA A 381 6.75 24.08 -22.01
CA ALA A 381 6.19 23.76 -20.71
C ALA A 381 4.81 24.40 -20.59
N VAL A 382 3.86 23.60 -20.11
CA VAL A 382 2.51 24.09 -19.81
C VAL A 382 2.40 24.44 -18.34
N GLN A 383 3.09 23.70 -17.46
CA GLN A 383 3.12 24.00 -16.03
C GLN A 383 4.42 23.54 -15.38
N VAL A 384 4.95 24.36 -14.47
CA VAL A 384 6.14 24.06 -13.66
C VAL A 384 5.70 24.05 -12.20
N PHE A 385 6.00 22.97 -11.49
CA PHE A 385 5.68 22.81 -10.08
C PHE A 385 6.97 22.94 -9.27
N SER A 386 6.98 23.85 -8.30
CA SER A 386 8.13 24.12 -7.43
C SER A 386 7.76 23.87 -5.97
N ASP A 387 8.73 23.41 -5.19
CA ASP A 387 8.61 23.34 -3.74
C ASP A 387 8.46 24.76 -3.16
N THR A 388 7.39 24.96 -2.38
CA THR A 388 7.06 26.25 -1.76
C THR A 388 8.10 26.73 -0.76
N ALA A 389 8.94 25.84 -0.22
CA ALA A 389 9.99 26.20 0.74
C ALA A 389 11.30 26.64 0.06
N THR A 390 11.62 26.10 -1.12
CA THR A 390 12.94 26.28 -1.76
C THR A 390 12.88 27.06 -3.08
N SER A 391 11.69 27.26 -3.65
CA SER A 391 11.48 27.86 -4.99
C SER A 391 12.19 27.11 -6.13
N GLU A 392 12.69 25.90 -5.87
CA GLU A 392 13.30 25.05 -6.90
C GLU A 392 12.22 24.23 -7.62
N PRO A 393 12.27 24.11 -8.96
CA PRO A 393 11.30 23.34 -9.71
C PRO A 393 11.49 21.83 -9.43
N GLU A 394 10.46 21.19 -8.90
CA GLU A 394 10.45 19.75 -8.63
C GLU A 394 9.90 18.96 -9.82
N PHE A 395 8.89 19.50 -10.50
CA PHE A 395 8.27 18.84 -11.66
C PHE A 395 7.98 19.80 -12.80
N VAL A 396 8.04 19.29 -14.03
CA VAL A 396 7.60 20.01 -15.22
C VAL A 396 6.59 19.16 -15.99
N LEU A 397 5.51 19.80 -16.42
CA LEU A 397 4.54 19.24 -17.34
C LEU A 397 4.82 19.80 -18.74
N LEU A 398 5.26 18.92 -19.63
CA LEU A 398 5.55 19.26 -21.03
C LEU A 398 4.41 18.77 -21.93
N ARG A 399 4.06 19.60 -22.92
CA ARG A 399 3.14 19.22 -24.00
C ARG A 399 3.94 19.04 -25.28
N LEU A 400 3.89 17.83 -25.84
CA LEU A 400 4.52 17.47 -27.11
C LEU A 400 3.46 17.05 -28.11
N ASN A 401 3.64 17.42 -29.38
CA ASN A 401 2.88 16.82 -30.47
C ASN A 401 3.51 15.46 -30.87
N GLN A 402 2.78 14.65 -31.65
CA GLN A 402 3.22 13.30 -32.02
C GLN A 402 4.59 13.28 -32.73
N GLU A 403 4.87 14.26 -33.58
CA GLU A 403 6.11 14.32 -34.35
C GLU A 403 7.32 14.65 -33.45
N GLN A 404 7.14 15.62 -32.54
CA GLN A 404 8.14 15.99 -31.53
C GLN A 404 8.40 14.83 -30.57
N LEU A 405 7.35 14.14 -30.11
CA LEU A 405 7.50 12.94 -29.28
C LEU A 405 8.30 11.87 -30.03
N GLY A 406 7.99 11.63 -31.31
CA GLY A 406 8.72 10.70 -32.18
C GLY A 406 10.20 11.04 -32.32
N ARG A 407 10.54 12.32 -32.52
CA ARG A 407 11.93 12.78 -32.61
C ARG A 407 12.67 12.69 -31.28
N CYS A 408 12.05 13.11 -30.17
CA CYS A 408 12.62 12.98 -28.83
C CYS A 408 12.93 11.52 -28.48
N LEU A 409 12.00 10.61 -28.78
CA LEU A 409 12.21 9.18 -28.58
C LEU A 409 13.33 8.67 -29.49
N THR A 410 13.38 9.09 -30.76
CA THR A 410 14.46 8.71 -31.68
C THR A 410 15.83 9.15 -31.18
N ALA A 411 15.95 10.39 -30.73
CA ALA A 411 17.20 10.97 -30.23
C ALA A 411 17.66 10.35 -28.89
N LEU A 412 16.73 9.82 -28.09
CA LEU A 412 17.04 9.05 -26.87
C LEU A 412 17.40 7.58 -27.16
N GLY A 413 17.51 7.20 -28.44
CA GLY A 413 17.93 5.87 -28.87
C GLY A 413 16.79 4.89 -29.12
N PHE A 414 15.53 5.35 -29.15
CA PHE A 414 14.37 4.52 -29.51
C PHE A 414 14.18 4.50 -31.05
N GLY A 415 13.56 3.45 -31.59
CA GLY A 415 13.25 3.39 -33.04
C GLY A 415 12.17 4.41 -33.43
N GLN A 416 12.13 4.80 -34.72
CA GLN A 416 11.08 5.69 -35.24
C GLN A 416 9.69 5.10 -34.94
N LEU A 417 8.83 5.91 -34.31
CA LEU A 417 7.39 5.64 -34.25
C LEU A 417 6.87 5.58 -35.69
N GLY A 418 6.51 4.38 -36.15
CA GLY A 418 5.88 4.21 -37.44
C GLY A 418 4.61 5.05 -37.50
N THR A 419 4.41 5.74 -38.62
CA THR A 419 3.24 6.56 -38.91
C THR A 419 1.98 5.67 -38.99
N ALA A 420 1.44 5.28 -37.85
CA ALA A 420 0.15 4.62 -37.75
C ALA A 420 -0.90 5.68 -37.40
N THR A 421 -1.75 5.92 -38.38
CA THR A 421 -2.87 6.85 -38.39
C THR A 421 -3.80 6.66 -37.20
N SER A 422 -4.14 7.79 -36.55
CA SER A 422 -5.24 8.01 -35.61
C SER A 422 -5.40 6.96 -34.49
N VAL A 423 -4.63 7.12 -33.43
CA VAL A 423 -4.83 6.40 -32.16
C VAL A 423 -5.63 7.32 -31.24
N GLN A 424 -6.97 7.19 -31.26
CA GLN A 424 -7.83 7.66 -30.16
C GLN A 424 -7.75 6.62 -29.04
N THR A 425 -6.67 6.65 -28.26
CA THR A 425 -6.56 5.80 -27.06
C THR A 425 -5.74 6.51 -26.01
N GLU A 426 -6.29 6.61 -24.79
CA GLU A 426 -5.59 7.13 -23.63
C GLU A 426 -4.40 6.23 -23.31
N LEU A 427 -3.18 6.75 -23.50
CA LEU A 427 -1.94 6.06 -23.22
C LEU A 427 -1.46 6.42 -21.80
N ALA A 428 -1.65 5.52 -20.83
CA ALA A 428 -1.14 5.70 -19.47
C ALA A 428 0.20 4.95 -19.29
N LEU A 429 1.31 5.68 -19.16
CA LEU A 429 2.58 5.13 -18.67
C LEU A 429 2.70 5.36 -17.17
N VAL A 430 2.96 4.28 -16.44
CA VAL A 430 3.36 4.32 -15.03
C VAL A 430 4.70 3.61 -14.90
N LEU A 431 5.76 4.36 -14.67
CA LEU A 431 7.08 3.82 -14.36
C LEU A 431 7.43 4.20 -12.92
N ALA A 432 7.64 3.19 -12.08
CA ALA A 432 7.98 3.39 -10.67
C ALA A 432 9.51 3.31 -10.46
N LYS A 433 10.12 4.49 -10.38
CA LYS A 433 10.79 4.98 -9.16
C LYS A 433 10.76 6.50 -9.27
N GLU A 434 9.73 7.10 -8.67
CA GLU A 434 9.44 8.56 -8.62
C GLU A 434 8.91 9.16 -9.94
N THR A 435 7.58 9.21 -10.01
CA THR A 435 6.69 8.95 -11.16
C THR A 435 6.83 9.86 -12.40
N ILE A 436 7.00 9.23 -13.56
CA ILE A 436 6.54 9.75 -14.86
C ILE A 436 5.11 9.27 -15.06
N VAL A 437 4.16 10.19 -15.19
CA VAL A 437 2.79 9.88 -15.62
C VAL A 437 2.59 10.51 -16.97
N THR A 438 2.13 9.71 -17.93
CA THR A 438 1.68 10.22 -19.23
C THR A 438 0.20 10.01 -19.38
N TRP A 439 -0.48 10.95 -20.02
CA TRP A 439 -1.78 10.68 -20.63
C TRP A 439 -1.88 11.42 -21.96
N VAL A 440 -2.77 10.93 -22.82
CA VAL A 440 -3.00 11.47 -24.16
C VAL A 440 -4.38 12.09 -24.19
N GLU A 441 -4.46 13.32 -24.67
CA GLU A 441 -5.73 14.03 -24.86
C GLU A 441 -5.78 14.57 -26.29
N GLY A 442 -6.62 13.97 -27.13
CA GLY A 442 -6.65 14.25 -28.57
C GLY A 442 -5.33 13.90 -29.26
N GLU A 443 -4.72 14.86 -29.97
CA GLU A 443 -3.42 14.70 -30.68
C GLU A 443 -2.20 15.06 -29.83
N SER A 444 -2.39 15.39 -28.54
CA SER A 444 -1.33 15.88 -27.65
C SER A 444 -0.97 14.87 -26.56
N VAL A 445 0.32 14.75 -26.27
CA VAL A 445 0.85 13.88 -25.20
C VAL A 445 1.40 14.75 -24.08
N TRP A 446 0.99 14.44 -22.85
CA TRP A 446 1.37 15.14 -21.63
C TRP A 446 2.38 14.33 -20.83
N LEU A 447 3.52 14.93 -20.48
CA LEU A 447 4.59 14.27 -19.73
C LEU A 447 4.87 14.99 -18.41
N ARG A 448 4.72 14.29 -17.27
CA ARG A 448 5.19 14.77 -15.96
C ARG A 448 6.59 14.25 -15.68
N LEU A 449 7.57 15.13 -15.50
CA LEU A 449 8.97 14.77 -15.25
C LEU A 449 9.46 15.27 -13.89
N SER A 450 10.15 14.42 -13.13
CA SER A 450 10.88 14.80 -11.90
C SER A 450 12.29 15.29 -12.24
N LEU A 451 12.70 16.44 -11.68
CA LEU A 451 13.99 17.07 -11.98
C LEU A 451 15.14 16.65 -11.06
N ARG A 452 14.91 15.80 -10.05
CA ARG A 452 15.90 15.52 -8.99
C ARG A 452 16.91 14.41 -9.30
N THR A 453 16.67 13.50 -10.23
CA THR A 453 17.65 12.43 -10.56
C THR A 453 17.57 11.97 -12.02
N PHE A 454 18.59 12.31 -12.82
CA PHE A 454 18.69 11.92 -14.23
C PHE A 454 19.19 10.47 -14.40
N ARG A 455 18.29 9.48 -14.49
CA ARG A 455 18.55 8.19 -15.18
C ARG A 455 17.28 7.60 -15.79
N PHE A 456 17.32 7.32 -17.09
CA PHE A 456 16.22 6.73 -17.88
C PHE A 456 16.40 5.21 -18.03
N LEU A 457 15.32 4.42 -17.92
CA LEU A 457 15.40 2.95 -17.88
C LEU A 457 14.27 2.23 -18.66
N GLY A 458 13.95 2.72 -19.87
CA GLY A 458 13.19 1.99 -20.91
C GLY A 458 11.69 2.30 -20.99
N LEU A 459 11.09 2.00 -22.17
CA LEU A 459 9.68 2.26 -22.50
C LEU A 459 9.13 1.17 -23.45
N LEU A 460 7.85 0.78 -23.27
CA LEU A 460 7.10 -0.20 -24.07
C LEU A 460 5.97 0.51 -24.83
N LEU A 461 5.87 0.31 -26.14
CA LEU A 461 4.78 0.79 -26.99
C LEU A 461 3.99 -0.41 -27.51
N GLY A 462 2.71 -0.50 -27.19
CA GLY A 462 1.81 -1.51 -27.74
C GLY A 462 1.16 -1.02 -29.02
N SER A 463 1.34 -1.75 -30.13
CA SER A 463 0.43 -1.71 -31.27
C SER A 463 -0.59 -2.84 -31.14
N SER A 464 -1.83 -2.55 -31.56
CA SER A 464 -3.05 -3.39 -31.55
C SER A 464 -2.86 -4.90 -31.59
#